data_AF-A0A529ZE83-F1
#
_entry.id   AF-A0A529ZE83-F1
#
_cell.length_a   1.000
_cell.length_b   1.000
_cell.length_c   1.000
_cell.angle_alpha   90.00
_cell.angle_beta   90.00
_cell.angle_gamma   90.00
#
_symmetry.space_group_name_H-M   'P 1'
#
loop_
_entity.id
_entity.type
_entity.pdbx_description
1 polymer ?
#
loop_
_entity_poly.entity_id
_entity_poly.type
_entity_poly.pdbx_seq_one_letter_code
_entity_poly.pdbx_strand_id
1 'polypeptide(L)' 'MKLGLLTAPFPDTALGDVADWARSVGFEALEIACWPKTSGASRRYAGTS' A
#
# COMPACT_ATOMS: atom_id res chain seq x y z
N MET A 1 17.07 2.54 -13.17
CA MET A 1 16.24 1.60 -12.37
C MET A 1 15.10 2.40 -11.78
N LYS A 2 13.87 1.88 -11.83
CA LYS A 2 12.69 2.55 -11.24
C LYS A 2 12.46 2.02 -9.83
N LEU A 3 12.34 2.91 -8.86
CA LEU A 3 11.96 2.55 -7.48
C LEU A 3 10.45 2.67 -7.30
N GLY A 4 9.85 1.74 -6.56
CA GLY A 4 8.41 1.73 -6.29
C GLY A 4 8.08 1.52 -4.81
N LEU A 5 6.82 1.75 -4.47
CA LEU A 5 6.28 1.68 -3.11
C LEU A 5 5.08 0.74 -3.05
N LEU A 6 5.09 -0.20 -2.09
CA LEU A 6 3.91 -1.00 -1.73
C LEU A 6 3.01 -0.20 -0.77
N THR A 7 1.72 -0.05 -1.10
CA THR A 7 0.79 0.81 -0.33
C THR A 7 0.32 0.25 1.01
N ALA A 8 0.80 -0.94 1.42
CA ALA A 8 0.40 -1.62 2.66
C ALA A 8 0.49 -0.77 3.95
N PRO A 9 1.49 0.13 4.14
CA PRO A 9 1.56 0.97 5.33
C PRO A 9 0.50 2.08 5.42
N PHE A 10 -0.27 2.31 4.35
CA PHE A 10 -1.26 3.39 4.25
C PHE A 10 -2.70 2.86 4.08
N PRO A 11 -3.20 2.00 5.01
CA PRO A 11 -4.47 1.28 4.82
C PRO A 11 -5.70 2.20 4.80
N ASP A 12 -5.63 3.34 5.48
CA ASP A 12 -6.75 4.29 5.63
C ASP A 12 -6.55 5.58 4.81
N THR A 13 -5.44 5.71 4.11
CA THR A 13 -5.14 6.89 3.28
C THR A 13 -5.75 6.70 1.90
N ALA A 14 -6.36 7.74 1.33
CA ALA A 14 -6.86 7.67 -0.03
C ALA A 14 -5.70 7.41 -1.01
N LEU A 15 -5.92 6.53 -1.99
CA LEU A 15 -4.86 6.15 -2.93
C LEU A 15 -4.27 7.35 -3.69
N GLY A 16 -5.08 8.38 -3.96
CA GLY A 16 -4.62 9.63 -4.58
C GLY A 16 -3.57 10.33 -3.74
N ASP A 17 -3.80 10.47 -2.43
CA ASP A 17 -2.86 11.14 -1.52
C ASP A 17 -1.54 10.37 -1.40
N VAL A 18 -1.59 9.03 -1.39
CA VAL A 18 -0.39 8.18 -1.41
C VAL A 18 0.38 8.37 -2.71
N ALA A 19 -0.31 8.48 -3.85
CA ALA A 19 0.32 8.69 -5.15
C ALA A 19 0.99 10.07 -5.26
N ASP A 20 0.33 11.11 -4.78
CA ASP A 20 0.87 12.47 -4.76
C ASP A 20 2.12 12.55 -3.87
N TRP A 21 2.08 11.94 -2.69
CA TRP A 21 3.25 11.86 -1.81
C TRP A 21 4.38 11.04 -2.43
N ALA A 22 4.09 9.84 -2.94
CA ALA A 22 5.11 8.96 -3.52
C ALA A 22 5.83 9.65 -4.69
N ARG A 23 5.09 10.37 -5.54
CA ARG A 23 5.65 11.21 -6.58
C ARG A 23 6.54 12.31 -6.02
N SER A 24 6.13 12.99 -4.95
CA SER A 24 6.88 14.10 -4.35
C SER A 24 8.27 13.68 -3.81
N VAL A 25 8.42 12.42 -3.40
CA VAL A 25 9.70 11.87 -2.91
C VAL A 25 10.50 11.10 -3.96
N GLY A 26 10.00 11.02 -5.20
CA GLY A 26 10.71 10.45 -6.34
C GLY A 26 10.45 8.97 -6.63
N PHE A 27 9.42 8.35 -6.05
CA PHE A 27 8.99 7.02 -6.49
C PHE A 27 8.31 7.10 -7.86
N GLU A 28 8.54 6.08 -8.68
CA GLU A 28 8.09 6.03 -10.08
C GLU A 28 7.00 4.96 -10.31
N ALA A 29 6.68 4.15 -9.30
CA ALA A 29 5.69 3.10 -9.37
C ALA A 29 5.02 2.84 -8.01
N LEU A 30 3.78 2.37 -8.05
CA LEU A 30 3.03 1.90 -6.88
C LEU A 30 2.63 0.44 -7.07
N GLU A 31 2.78 -0.34 -6.02
CA GLU A 31 2.17 -1.67 -5.88
C GLU A 31 1.00 -1.56 -4.90
N ILE A 32 -0.21 -1.90 -5.36
CA ILE A 32 -1.44 -1.63 -4.62
C ILE A 32 -1.82 -2.83 -3.74
N ALA A 33 -1.84 -2.62 -2.43
CA ALA A 33 -2.30 -3.61 -1.46
C ALA A 33 -3.84 -3.70 -1.44
N CYS A 34 -4.43 -4.51 -2.33
CA CYS A 34 -5.88 -4.75 -2.41
C CYS A 34 -6.39 -5.79 -1.40
N TRP A 35 -5.91 -5.74 -0.16
CA TRP A 35 -6.31 -6.70 0.86
C TRP A 35 -7.75 -6.46 1.32
N PRO A 36 -8.52 -7.51 1.61
CA PRO A 36 -9.87 -7.35 2.13
C PRO A 36 -9.82 -6.61 3.46
N LYS A 37 -10.68 -5.60 3.64
CA LYS A 37 -10.91 -4.99 4.96
C LYS A 37 -11.34 -6.09 5.91
N THR A 38 -10.56 -6.33 6.96
CA THR A 38 -10.77 -7.48 7.84
C THR A 38 -12.11 -7.34 8.57
N SER A 39 -13.09 -8.20 8.23
CA SER A 39 -14.20 -8.57 9.12
C SER A 39 -14.19 -10.09 9.29
N GLY A 40 -13.74 -10.58 10.45
CA GLY A 40 -13.59 -12.01 10.73
C GLY A 40 -12.15 -12.42 11.08
N ALA A 41 -11.92 -13.73 11.26
CA ALA A 41 -10.64 -14.28 11.71
C ALA A 41 -9.47 -13.79 10.83
N SER A 42 -8.40 -13.27 11.45
CA SER A 42 -7.28 -12.65 10.75
C SER A 42 -6.72 -13.61 9.71
N ARG A 43 -6.98 -13.35 8.43
CA ARG A 43 -6.40 -14.14 7.35
C ARG A 43 -4.94 -13.72 7.25
N ARG A 44 -4.02 -14.54 7.75
CA ARG A 44 -2.59 -14.27 7.67
C ARG A 44 -2.17 -14.38 6.21
N TYR A 45 -1.91 -13.24 5.57
CA TYR A 45 -1.24 -13.21 4.27
C TYR A 45 0.25 -13.03 4.52
N ALA A 46 1.07 -13.94 3.98
CA ALA A 46 2.53 -13.93 4.11
C ALA A 46 3.09 -13.86 5.55
N GLY A 47 2.31 -14.27 6.56
CA GLY A 47 2.79 -14.41 7.94
C GLY A 47 3.03 -13.11 8.71
N THR A 48 2.59 -11.96 8.19
CA THR A 48 2.62 -10.69 8.92
C THR A 48 1.23 -10.32 9.40
N SER A 49 1.19 -9.77 10.62
CA SER A 49 0.01 -9.25 11.33
C SER A 49 0.33 -7.85 11.80
#